data_AF-A0A0S8AX41-F1
#
_entry.id   AF-A0A0S8AX41-F1
#
_cell.length_a   1.000
_cell.length_b   1.000
_cell.length_c   1.000
_cell.angle_alpha   90.00
_cell.angle_beta   90.00
_cell.angle_gamma   90.00
#
_symmetry.space_group_name_H-M   'P 1'
#
loop_
_entity.id
_entity.type
_entity.pdbx_description
1 polymer ?
#
loop_
_entity_poly.entity_id
_entity_poly.type
_entity_poly.pdbx_seq_one_letter_code
_entity_poly.pdbx_strand_id
1 'polypeptide(L)' 'MSPEESKPGPVFSILMHETLNDVSTIISIAQLCLISKEMPPDVRQEIKRIIETGREMSDKLKLMAEVLQEED' A
#
# COMPACT_ATOMS: atom_id res chain seq x y z
N MET A 1 23.74 -23.85 14.49
CA MET A 1 22.46 -23.98 13.77
C MET A 1 21.92 -22.59 13.61
N SER A 2 22.02 -22.04 12.41
CA SER A 2 21.38 -20.77 12.06
C SER A 2 19.86 -20.99 12.07
N PRO A 3 19.06 -20.01 12.50
CA PRO A 3 17.61 -20.13 12.33
C PRO A 3 17.35 -20.13 10.83
N GLU A 4 16.74 -21.19 10.33
CA GLU A 4 16.18 -21.19 8.98
C GLU A 4 15.06 -20.16 8.98
N GLU A 5 15.34 -18.96 8.48
CA GLU A 5 14.31 -17.99 8.12
C GLU A 5 13.54 -18.59 6.94
N SER A 6 12.38 -19.15 7.23
CA SER A 6 11.53 -19.82 6.26
C SER A 6 10.88 -18.77 5.36
N LYS A 7 11.03 -18.94 4.03
CA LYS A 7 10.36 -18.10 3.04
C LYS A 7 8.88 -17.93 3.39
N PRO A 8 8.31 -16.73 3.20
CA PRO A 8 6.89 -16.53 3.45
C PRO A 8 6.07 -17.51 2.63
N GLY A 9 5.18 -18.23 3.31
CA GLY A 9 4.29 -19.19 2.66
C GLY A 9 3.37 -18.53 1.63
N PRO A 10 2.77 -19.30 0.71
CA PRO A 10 1.95 -18.78 -0.37
C PRO A 10 0.78 -17.90 0.10
N VAL A 11 0.26 -18.15 1.31
CA VAL A 11 -0.79 -17.32 1.93
C VAL A 11 -0.30 -15.89 2.19
N PHE A 12 0.95 -15.73 2.65
CA PHE A 12 1.52 -14.42 2.91
C PHE A 12 1.69 -13.63 1.61
N SER A 13 2.21 -14.26 0.55
CA SER A 13 2.37 -13.59 -0.76
C SER A 13 1.03 -13.17 -1.36
N ILE A 14 -0.02 -13.99 -1.24
CA ILE A 14 -1.37 -13.64 -1.69
C ILE A 14 -1.89 -12.43 -0.93
N LEU A 15 -1.84 -12.46 0.41
CA LEU A 15 -2.29 -11.35 1.26
C LEU A 15 -1.51 -10.06 0.99
N MET A 16 -0.20 -10.16 0.74
CA MET A 16 0.64 -9.01 0.39
C MET A 16 0.18 -8.35 -0.91
N HIS A 17 -0.08 -9.16 -1.95
CA HIS A 17 -0.55 -8.67 -3.23
C HIS A 17 -1.98 -8.09 -3.15
N GLU A 18 -2.89 -8.74 -2.44
CA GLU A 18 -4.23 -8.23 -2.17
C GLU A 18 -4.17 -6.89 -1.45
N THR A 19 -3.36 -6.77 -0.40
CA THR A 19 -3.18 -5.52 0.34
C THR A 19 -2.62 -4.41 -0.54
N LEU A 20 -1.60 -4.70 -1.37
CA LEU A 20 -1.06 -3.73 -2.32
C LEU A 20 -2.11 -3.24 -3.32
N ASN A 21 -2.96 -4.15 -3.80
CA ASN A 21 -4.05 -3.82 -4.71
C ASN A 21 -5.09 -2.92 -4.01
N ASP A 22 -5.51 -3.26 -2.80
CA ASP A 22 -6.48 -2.48 -2.02
C ASP A 22 -5.98 -1.05 -1.75
N VAL A 23 -4.70 -0.91 -1.38
CA VAL A 23 -4.06 0.40 -1.18
C VAL A 23 -4.06 1.22 -2.47
N SER A 24 -3.71 0.59 -3.60
CA SER A 24 -3.73 1.23 -4.91
C SER A 24 -5.14 1.72 -5.29
N THR A 25 -6.16 0.90 -5.02
CA THR A 25 -7.57 1.25 -5.22
C THR A 25 -7.98 2.44 -4.35
N ILE A 26 -7.63 2.44 -3.06
CA ILE A 26 -7.94 3.56 -2.13
C ILE A 26 -7.31 4.86 -2.63
N ILE A 27 -6.03 4.83 -3.02
CA ILE A 27 -5.32 6.00 -3.56
C ILE A 27 -6.02 6.53 -4.82
N SER A 28 -6.43 5.64 -5.72
CA SER A 28 -7.10 6.00 -6.97
C SER A 28 -8.46 6.67 -6.70
N ILE A 29 -9.25 6.10 -5.78
CA ILE A 29 -10.53 6.69 -5.35
C ILE A 29 -10.30 8.07 -4.73
N ALA A 30 -9.32 8.20 -3.82
CA ALA A 30 -8.99 9.47 -3.19
C ALA A 30 -8.56 10.54 -4.21
N GLN A 31 -7.78 10.16 -5.22
CA GLN A 31 -7.41 11.06 -6.33
C GLN A 31 -8.63 11.52 -7.13
N LEU A 32 -9.57 10.62 -7.42
CA LEU A 32 -10.83 10.98 -8.08
C LEU A 32 -11.63 11.96 -7.22
N CYS A 33 -11.68 11.77 -5.91
CA CYS A 33 -12.35 12.71 -5.00
C CYS A 33 -11.73 14.12 -5.08
N LEU A 34 -10.41 14.26 -5.20
CA LEU A 34 -9.74 15.57 -5.32
C LEU A 34 -10.12 16.36 -6.57
N ILE A 35 -10.54 15.70 -7.64
CA ILE A 35 -10.98 16.33 -8.89
C ILE A 35 -12.32 17.07 -8.68
N SER A 36 -13.11 16.66 -7.70
CA SER A 36 -14.36 17.34 -7.36
C SER A 36 -14.12 18.80 -6.94
N LYS A 37 -14.88 19.72 -7.55
CA LYS A 37 -14.76 21.17 -7.33
C LYS A 37 -15.46 21.65 -6.06
N GLU A 38 -16.44 20.90 -5.55
CA GLU A 38 -17.31 21.31 -4.43
C GLU A 38 -16.93 20.64 -3.12
N MET A 39 -15.64 20.72 -2.74
CA MET A 39 -15.16 20.09 -1.51
C MET A 39 -14.60 21.13 -0.54
N PRO A 40 -15.01 21.08 0.75
CA PRO A 40 -14.42 21.90 1.81
C PRO A 40 -12.88 21.75 1.89
N PRO A 41 -12.13 22.82 2.22
CA PRO A 41 -10.67 22.78 2.27
C PRO A 41 -10.09 21.75 3.25
N ASP A 42 -10.74 21.56 4.39
CA ASP A 42 -10.39 20.58 5.42
C ASP A 42 -10.56 19.14 4.93
N VAL A 43 -11.68 18.84 4.26
CA VAL A 43 -11.90 17.54 3.62
C VAL A 43 -10.86 17.30 2.52
N ARG A 44 -10.56 18.32 1.72
CA ARG A 44 -9.52 18.24 0.67
C ARG A 44 -8.14 17.96 1.27
N GLN A 45 -7.82 18.57 2.40
CA GLN A 45 -6.57 18.32 3.12
C GLN A 45 -6.52 16.88 3.64
N GLU A 46 -7.61 16.36 4.18
CA GLU A 46 -7.68 14.97 4.65
C GLU A 46 -7.48 13.97 3.52
N ILE A 47 -8.11 14.19 2.37
CA ILE A 47 -7.94 13.32 1.19
C ILE A 47 -6.48 13.34 0.69
N LYS A 48 -5.80 14.49 0.75
CA LYS A 48 -4.37 14.55 0.43
C LYS A 48 -3.54 13.71 1.42
N ARG A 49 -3.83 13.79 2.72
CA ARG A 49 -3.17 12.96 3.74
C ARG A 49 -3.38 11.46 3.49
N ILE A 50 -4.59 11.06 3.10
CA ILE A 50 -4.90 9.68 2.73
C ILE A 50 -4.05 9.23 1.54
N ILE A 51 -3.92 10.06 0.50
CA ILE A 51 -3.09 9.73 -0.68
C ILE A 51 -1.62 9.61 -0.30
N GLU A 52 -1.08 10.54 0.48
CA GLU A 52 0.32 10.53 0.92
C GLU A 52 0.62 9.29 1.77
N THR A 53 -0.21 9.02 2.78
CA THR A 53 -0.08 7.84 3.65
C THR A 53 -0.23 6.54 2.85
N GLY A 54 -1.19 6.49 1.92
CA GLY A 54 -1.38 5.33 1.05
C GLY A 54 -0.15 5.06 0.18
N ARG A 55 0.47 6.10 -0.40
CA ARG A 55 1.69 5.97 -1.19
C ARG A 55 2.85 5.43 -0.35
N GLU A 56 3.06 6.00 0.83
CA GLU A 56 4.08 5.53 1.77
C GLU A 56 3.85 4.05 2.14
N MET A 57 2.60 3.65 2.39
CA MET A 57 2.26 2.26 2.69
C MET A 57 2.51 1.34 1.48
N SER A 58 2.17 1.77 0.27
CA SER A 58 2.45 1.02 -0.96
C SER A 58 3.95 0.78 -1.15
N ASP A 59 4.78 1.80 -0.93
CA ASP A 59 6.23 1.69 -1.09
C ASP A 59 6.84 0.74 -0.04
N LYS A 60 6.38 0.81 1.21
CA LYS A 60 6.80 -0.13 2.27
C LYS A 60 6.38 -1.57 2.00
N LEU A 61 5.15 -1.79 1.51
CA LEU A 61 4.66 -3.11 1.16
C LEU A 61 5.41 -3.71 -0.04
N LYS A 62 5.77 -2.89 -1.03
CA LYS A 62 6.62 -3.32 -2.16
C LYS A 62 8.00 -3.74 -1.70
N LEU A 63 8.65 -2.92 -0.87
CA LEU A 63 9.96 -3.26 -0.30
C LEU A 63 9.88 -4.54 0.53
N MET A 64 8.82 -4.72 1.32
CA MET A 64 8.59 -5.97 2.04
C MET A 64 8.41 -7.15 1.07
N ALA A 65 7.71 -6.98 -0.04
CA ALA A 65 7.55 -8.02 -1.06
C ALA A 65 8.87 -8.36 -1.76
N GLU A 66 9.73 -7.37 -2.03
CA GLU A 66 11.05 -7.54 -2.66
C GLU A 66 12.03 -8.26 -1.73
N VAL A 67 12.17 -7.81 -0.48
CA VAL A 67 13.06 -8.46 0.52
C VAL A 67 12.69 -9.92 0.72
N LEU A 68 11.40 -10.24 0.67
CA LEU A 68 10.90 -11.60 0.84
C LEU A 68 10.98 -12.45 -0.44
N GLN A 69 11.31 -11.85 -1.59
CA GLN A 69 11.56 -12.54 -2.87
C GLN A 69 13.06 -12.71 -3.17
N GLU A 70 13.94 -11.83 -2.68
CA GLU A 70 15.39 -11.83 -2.97
C GLU A 70 16.21 -12.85 -2.16
N GLU A 71 15.59 -13.67 -1.29
CA GLU A 71 16.26 -14.77 -0.59
C GLU A 71 16.38 -16.06 -1.45
N ASP A 72 16.93 -15.95 -2.65
CA ASP A 72 17.30 -17.07 -3.54
C ASP A 72 18.81 -17.37 -3.55
#